data_AF-A0A7U9RDT7-F1
#
_entry.id   AF-A0A7U9RDT7-F1
#
_cell.length_a   1.000
_cell.length_b   1.000
_cell.length_c   1.000
_cell.angle_alpha   90.00
_cell.angle_beta   90.00
_cell.angle_gamma   90.00
#
_symmetry.space_group_name_H-M   'P 1'
#
loop_
_entity.id
_entity.type
_entity.pdbx_description
1 polymer ?
#
loop_
_entity_poly.entity_id
_entity_poly.type
_entity_poly.pdbx_seq_one_letter_code
_entity_poly.pdbx_strand_id
1 'polypeptide(L)'
;MKKRYIAYGSNMDEGQMAHRCPTARLLGQTEVEGYRLLFKGSLTGAYATIEPQEGGRVPALVWEIGEADEASLDRYEGFPSFYYKKDLTVSLGGQEVTAMVYIMDERRRLGEPGGAYYGVLERAYEKFGFPMEILQTALKAGGTLPGGWRTGDTCFLLTHKKKGLTNQYTVRGYDGRYFELTDRAQNFYRVSTGRMFRSREAALASLRGNGGAQDADCI
;
A
#
# COMPACT_ATOMS: atom_id res chain seq x y z
N MET A 1 6.63 -20.85 -26.25
CA MET A 1 5.39 -20.04 -26.26
C MET A 1 5.69 -18.65 -25.71
N LYS A 2 5.02 -17.60 -26.17
CA LYS A 2 5.17 -16.24 -25.62
C LYS A 2 4.02 -15.94 -24.66
N LYS A 3 4.30 -15.25 -23.55
CA LYS A 3 3.29 -14.83 -22.56
C LYS A 3 3.28 -13.32 -22.39
N ARG A 4 2.16 -12.80 -21.89
CA ARG A 4 2.05 -11.39 -21.49
C ARG A 4 2.27 -11.26 -19.99
N TYR A 5 3.04 -10.26 -19.58
CA TYR A 5 3.40 -10.00 -18.19
C TYR A 5 3.11 -8.55 -17.82
N ILE A 6 2.40 -8.34 -16.70
CA ILE A 6 2.08 -7.03 -16.14
C ILE A 6 3.16 -6.64 -15.13
N ALA A 7 3.85 -5.54 -15.40
CA ALA A 7 4.83 -4.93 -14.51
C ALA A 7 4.29 -3.62 -13.91
N TYR A 8 4.15 -3.58 -12.59
CA TYR A 8 3.76 -2.39 -11.81
C TYR A 8 4.86 -1.91 -10.84
N GLY A 9 6.02 -2.60 -10.83
CA GLY A 9 7.15 -2.36 -9.93
C GLY A 9 8.45 -2.10 -10.69
N SER A 10 9.58 -2.60 -10.18
CA SER A 10 10.90 -2.35 -10.79
C SER A 10 11.04 -2.87 -12.22
N ASN A 11 10.25 -3.86 -12.64
CA ASN A 11 10.25 -4.36 -14.03
C ASN A 11 9.59 -3.37 -15.02
N MET A 12 9.15 -2.18 -14.58
CA MET A 12 8.83 -1.08 -15.48
C MET A 12 10.08 -0.38 -16.02
N ASP A 13 11.24 -0.55 -15.37
CA ASP A 13 12.52 -0.06 -15.87
C ASP A 13 13.03 -0.96 -17.01
N GLU A 14 13.09 -0.41 -18.21
CA GLU A 14 13.46 -1.17 -19.42
C GLU A 14 14.89 -1.72 -19.36
N GLY A 15 15.82 -1.03 -18.69
CA GLY A 15 17.20 -1.49 -18.53
C GLY A 15 17.27 -2.72 -17.64
N GLN A 16 16.56 -2.70 -16.52
CA GLN A 16 16.43 -3.88 -15.65
C GLN A 16 15.67 -5.01 -16.35
N MET A 17 14.63 -4.69 -17.11
CA MET A 17 13.86 -5.70 -17.84
C MET A 17 14.71 -6.36 -18.92
N ALA A 18 15.50 -5.61 -19.69
CA ALA A 18 16.40 -6.17 -20.70
C ALA A 18 17.50 -7.06 -20.09
N HIS A 19 17.98 -6.72 -18.88
CA HIS A 19 18.94 -7.55 -18.17
C HIS A 19 18.34 -8.88 -17.69
N ARG A 20 17.11 -8.85 -17.14
CA ARG A 20 16.43 -10.04 -16.61
C ARG A 20 15.84 -10.92 -17.71
N CYS A 21 15.31 -10.29 -18.75
CA CYS A 21 14.52 -10.88 -19.81
C CYS A 21 14.99 -10.36 -21.18
N PRO A 22 16.09 -10.89 -21.74
CA PRO A 22 16.68 -10.37 -22.96
C PRO A 22 15.76 -10.45 -24.20
N THR A 23 14.75 -11.32 -24.17
CA THR A 23 13.78 -11.44 -25.28
C THR A 23 12.48 -10.69 -25.05
N ALA A 24 12.37 -9.95 -23.94
CA ALA A 24 11.16 -9.22 -23.60
C ALA A 24 10.92 -8.04 -24.55
N ARG A 25 9.65 -7.83 -24.89
CA ARG A 25 9.20 -6.72 -25.74
C ARG A 25 8.10 -5.93 -25.04
N LEU A 26 8.27 -4.62 -24.91
CA LEU A 26 7.22 -3.76 -24.36
C LEU A 26 6.06 -3.70 -25.34
N LEU A 27 4.87 -4.10 -24.89
CA LEU A 27 3.63 -4.03 -25.69
C LEU A 27 2.89 -2.70 -25.50
N GLY A 28 2.96 -2.13 -24.30
CA GLY A 28 2.34 -0.84 -24.01
C GLY A 28 2.00 -0.63 -22.54
N GLN A 29 1.29 0.46 -22.28
CA GLN A 29 0.80 0.84 -20.95
C GLN A 29 -0.62 0.29 -20.73
N THR A 30 -0.98 0.06 -19.46
CA THR A 30 -2.32 -0.35 -19.05
C THR A 30 -2.61 0.10 -17.61
N GLU A 31 -3.84 -0.10 -17.16
CA GLU A 31 -4.22 0.06 -15.76
C GLU A 31 -4.82 -1.25 -15.24
N VAL A 32 -4.42 -1.64 -14.03
CA VAL A 32 -5.02 -2.75 -13.30
C VAL A 32 -6.15 -2.20 -12.43
N GLU A 33 -7.38 -2.31 -12.92
CA GLU A 33 -8.58 -1.83 -12.24
C GLU A 33 -8.97 -2.72 -11.04
N GLY A 34 -9.51 -2.09 -9.98
CA GLY A 34 -9.90 -2.78 -8.76
C GLY A 34 -8.72 -3.14 -7.85
N TYR A 35 -7.55 -2.54 -8.06
CA TYR A 35 -6.35 -2.76 -7.27
C TYR A 35 -5.73 -1.46 -6.78
N ARG A 36 -4.91 -1.57 -5.73
CA ARG A 36 -4.08 -0.49 -5.20
C ARG A 36 -2.63 -0.91 -5.13
N LEU A 37 -1.73 0.05 -5.31
CA LEU A 37 -0.30 -0.13 -5.11
C LEU A 37 0.03 0.01 -3.62
N LEU A 38 0.90 -0.87 -3.11
CA LEU A 38 1.42 -0.84 -1.75
C LEU A 38 2.90 -1.22 -1.74
N PHE A 39 3.59 -0.86 -0.66
CA PHE A 39 4.92 -1.39 -0.37
C PHE A 39 4.87 -2.31 0.85
N LYS A 40 5.47 -3.49 0.73
CA LYS A 40 5.48 -4.49 1.80
C LYS A 40 6.86 -5.00 2.12
N GLY A 41 7.09 -5.24 3.41
CA GLY A 41 8.33 -5.75 3.93
C GLY A 41 8.68 -7.16 3.44
N SER A 42 9.95 -7.33 3.14
CA SER A 42 10.66 -8.57 2.84
C SER A 42 11.93 -8.63 3.71
N LEU A 43 12.69 -9.71 3.60
CA LEU A 43 13.94 -9.92 4.36
C LEU A 43 14.99 -8.85 4.05
N THR A 44 14.94 -8.25 2.85
CA THR A 44 15.97 -7.34 2.34
C THR A 44 15.51 -5.89 2.17
N GLY A 45 14.26 -5.57 2.52
CA GLY A 45 13.67 -4.24 2.31
C GLY A 45 12.17 -4.33 2.03
N ALA A 46 11.53 -3.24 1.60
CA ALA A 46 10.14 -3.27 1.15
C ALA A 46 10.03 -3.10 -0.37
N TYR A 47 9.13 -3.86 -0.98
CA TYR A 47 8.93 -3.93 -2.43
C TYR A 47 7.48 -3.68 -2.80
N ALA A 48 7.25 -3.33 -4.07
CA ALA A 48 5.92 -3.04 -4.57
C ALA A 48 5.07 -4.31 -4.63
N THR A 49 3.79 -4.18 -4.29
CA THR A 49 2.75 -5.18 -4.51
C THR A 49 1.45 -4.50 -4.86
N ILE A 50 0.52 -5.25 -5.45
CA ILE A 50 -0.86 -4.82 -5.61
C ILE A 50 -1.80 -5.64 -4.74
N GLU A 51 -2.87 -5.02 -4.26
CA GLU A 51 -3.95 -5.68 -3.52
C GLU A 51 -5.31 -5.22 -4.04
N PRO A 52 -6.37 -6.03 -3.94
CA PRO A 52 -7.72 -5.59 -4.29
C PRO A 52 -8.14 -4.34 -3.50
N GLN A 53 -8.63 -3.32 -4.20
CA GLN A 53 -9.28 -2.14 -3.66
C GLN A 53 -10.36 -1.69 -4.64
N GLU A 54 -11.61 -1.68 -4.20
CA GLU A 54 -12.72 -1.16 -5.01
C GLU A 54 -12.48 0.29 -5.41
N GLY A 55 -12.68 0.60 -6.70
CA GLY A 55 -12.39 1.91 -7.29
C GLY A 55 -10.90 2.26 -7.41
N GLY A 56 -10.00 1.36 -6.99
CA GLY A 56 -8.56 1.50 -7.16
C GLY A 56 -8.12 1.24 -8.60
N ARG A 57 -6.99 1.85 -8.98
CA ARG A 57 -6.32 1.59 -10.25
C ARG A 57 -4.81 1.62 -10.04
N VAL A 58 -4.09 0.72 -10.70
CA VAL A 58 -2.62 0.68 -10.67
C VAL A 58 -2.08 0.80 -12.09
N PRO A 59 -1.36 1.88 -12.43
CA PRO A 59 -0.66 1.99 -13.70
C PRO A 59 0.38 0.87 -13.84
N ALA A 60 0.45 0.27 -15.01
CA ALA A 60 1.37 -0.82 -15.28
C ALA A 60 1.82 -0.84 -16.75
N LEU A 61 2.87 -1.60 -17.01
CA LEU A 61 3.33 -1.94 -18.36
C LEU A 61 3.00 -3.39 -18.68
N VAL A 62 2.65 -3.66 -19.94
CA VAL A 62 2.50 -5.03 -20.44
C VAL A 62 3.71 -5.37 -21.30
N TRP A 63 4.39 -6.44 -20.93
CA TRP A 63 5.51 -7.03 -21.66
C TRP A 63 5.09 -8.33 -22.33
N GLU A 64 5.65 -8.62 -23.50
CA GLU A 64 5.67 -9.95 -24.10
C GLU A 64 6.99 -10.61 -23.70
N ILE A 65 6.94 -11.80 -23.08
CA ILE A 65 8.10 -12.52 -22.57
C ILE A 65 8.16 -13.95 -23.13
N GLY A 66 9.37 -14.47 -23.32
CA GLY A 66 9.60 -15.88 -23.66
C GLY A 66 9.59 -16.81 -22.45
N GLU A 67 9.67 -18.12 -22.67
CA GLU A 67 9.73 -19.11 -21.58
C GLU A 67 10.99 -18.97 -20.72
N ALA A 68 12.14 -18.67 -21.34
CA ALA A 68 13.39 -18.44 -20.62
C ALA A 68 13.33 -17.17 -19.76
N ASP A 69 12.63 -16.13 -20.24
CA ASP A 69 12.40 -14.89 -19.50
C ASP A 69 11.49 -15.15 -18.30
N GLU A 70 10.40 -15.93 -18.47
CA GLU A 70 9.53 -16.31 -17.36
C GLU A 70 10.30 -17.07 -16.27
N ALA A 71 11.13 -18.04 -16.65
CA ALA A 71 11.98 -18.77 -15.71
C ALA A 71 13.01 -17.86 -15.01
N SER A 72 13.47 -16.80 -15.68
CA SER A 72 14.34 -15.78 -15.09
C SER A 72 13.59 -14.93 -14.06
N LEU A 73 12.37 -14.50 -14.39
CA LEU A 73 11.48 -13.78 -13.48
C LEU A 73 11.12 -14.63 -12.26
N ASP A 74 10.82 -15.92 -12.43
CA ASP A 74 10.49 -16.81 -11.31
C ASP A 74 11.59 -16.87 -10.26
N ARG A 75 12.85 -16.96 -10.71
CA ARG A 75 14.01 -16.93 -9.82
C ARG A 75 14.18 -15.57 -9.16
N TYR A 76 13.97 -14.49 -9.91
CA TYR A 76 14.14 -13.12 -9.42
C TYR A 76 13.08 -12.74 -8.37
N GLU A 77 11.81 -13.08 -8.64
CA GLU A 77 10.67 -12.78 -7.76
C GLU A 77 10.56 -13.76 -6.58
N GLY A 78 11.43 -14.79 -6.51
CA GLY A 78 11.41 -15.78 -5.44
C GLY A 78 10.14 -16.63 -5.41
N PHE A 79 9.53 -16.87 -6.58
CA PHE A 79 8.33 -17.69 -6.72
C PHE A 79 8.59 -19.14 -6.27
N PRO A 80 7.63 -19.81 -5.57
CA PRO A 80 6.32 -19.31 -5.13
C PRO A 80 6.32 -18.69 -3.72
N SER A 81 7.47 -18.59 -3.07
CA SER A 81 7.56 -18.26 -1.63
C SER A 81 7.42 -16.77 -1.30
N PHE A 82 7.83 -15.87 -2.20
CA PHE A 82 7.79 -14.42 -1.99
C PHE A 82 6.64 -13.76 -2.73
N TYR A 83 6.47 -14.12 -3.99
CA TYR A 83 5.37 -13.71 -4.85
C TYR A 83 4.65 -14.94 -5.41
N TYR A 84 3.32 -14.85 -5.55
CA TYR A 84 2.52 -15.81 -6.29
C TYR A 84 2.14 -15.25 -7.67
N LYS A 85 1.87 -16.14 -8.62
CA LYS A 85 1.40 -15.78 -9.96
C LYS A 85 -0.12 -15.70 -9.98
N LYS A 86 -0.64 -14.67 -10.63
CA LYS A 86 -2.06 -14.53 -10.94
C LYS A 86 -2.22 -14.05 -12.37
N ASP A 87 -3.26 -14.51 -13.05
CA ASP A 87 -3.64 -13.94 -14.34
C ASP A 87 -4.69 -12.86 -14.12
N LEU A 88 -4.47 -11.67 -14.70
CA LEU A 88 -5.43 -10.57 -14.70
C LEU A 88 -5.78 -10.19 -16.14
N THR A 89 -7.02 -9.79 -16.33
CA THR A 89 -7.48 -9.19 -17.59
C THR A 89 -7.33 -7.68 -17.49
N VAL A 90 -6.65 -7.09 -18.47
CA VAL A 90 -6.38 -5.65 -18.54
C VAL A 90 -6.66 -5.13 -19.95
N SER A 91 -6.94 -3.83 -20.08
CA SER A 91 -7.14 -3.19 -21.39
C SER A 91 -5.80 -2.72 -21.96
N LEU A 92 -5.40 -3.28 -23.09
CA LEU A 92 -4.20 -2.89 -23.82
C LEU A 92 -4.60 -2.40 -25.21
N GLY A 93 -4.46 -1.08 -25.46
CA GLY A 93 -4.87 -0.49 -26.74
C GLY A 93 -6.36 -0.65 -27.05
N GLY A 94 -7.22 -0.70 -26.01
CA GLY A 94 -8.66 -0.91 -26.15
C GLY A 94 -9.09 -2.37 -26.32
N GLN A 95 -8.15 -3.32 -26.27
CA GLN A 95 -8.46 -4.75 -26.30
C GLN A 95 -8.22 -5.37 -24.93
N GLU A 96 -9.15 -6.23 -24.49
CA GLU A 96 -8.94 -7.02 -23.29
C GLU A 96 -7.89 -8.11 -23.55
N VAL A 97 -6.86 -8.12 -22.72
CA VAL A 97 -5.80 -9.13 -22.77
C VAL A 97 -5.60 -9.73 -21.38
N THR A 98 -5.51 -11.05 -21.32
CA THR A 98 -5.05 -11.74 -20.11
C THR A 98 -3.53 -11.74 -20.06
N ALA A 99 -2.98 -11.35 -18.92
CA ALA A 99 -1.55 -11.31 -18.67
C ALA A 99 -1.24 -11.72 -17.24
N MET A 100 -0.09 -12.37 -17.06
CA MET A 100 0.36 -12.83 -15.75
C MET A 100 0.90 -11.64 -14.95
N VAL A 101 0.76 -11.71 -13.63
CA VAL A 101 1.28 -10.74 -12.68
C VAL A 101 1.82 -11.47 -11.45
N TYR A 102 2.87 -10.92 -10.84
CA TYR A 102 3.39 -11.37 -9.55
C TYR A 102 2.76 -10.52 -8.44
N ILE A 103 2.24 -11.14 -7.38
CA ILE A 103 1.66 -10.44 -6.21
C ILE A 103 2.28 -11.00 -4.92
N MET A 104 2.66 -10.12 -3.97
CA MET A 104 3.17 -10.55 -2.67
C MET A 104 2.03 -11.08 -1.79
N ASP A 105 2.36 -12.01 -0.89
CA ASP A 105 1.42 -12.47 0.15
C ASP A 105 0.78 -11.28 0.91
N GLU A 106 -0.55 -11.23 0.91
CA GLU A 106 -1.37 -10.18 1.52
C GLU A 106 -1.15 -10.09 3.04
N ARG A 107 -0.66 -11.14 3.69
CA ARG A 107 -0.38 -11.19 5.14
C ARG A 107 0.89 -10.42 5.52
N ARG A 108 1.77 -10.11 4.55
CA ARG A 108 2.98 -9.33 4.81
C ARG A 108 2.62 -7.91 5.25
N ARG A 109 3.41 -7.39 6.19
CA ARG A 109 3.22 -6.03 6.72
C ARG A 109 3.66 -4.98 5.71
N LEU A 110 2.98 -3.85 5.73
CA LEU A 110 3.43 -2.66 5.00
C LEU A 110 4.83 -2.26 5.47
N GLY A 111 5.62 -1.74 4.54
CA GLY A 111 6.99 -1.32 4.79
C GLY A 111 7.38 -0.16 3.88
N GLU A 112 8.41 0.56 4.30
CA GLU A 112 8.98 1.67 3.54
C GLU A 112 10.04 1.15 2.57
N PRO A 113 9.90 1.40 1.25
CA PRO A 113 10.90 0.99 0.28
C PRO A 113 12.20 1.77 0.47
N GLY A 114 13.34 1.14 0.17
CA GLY A 114 14.61 1.87 0.13
C GLY A 114 14.60 2.92 -0.99
N GLY A 115 15.24 4.07 -0.77
CA GLY A 115 15.23 5.19 -1.72
C GLY A 115 15.73 4.83 -3.13
N ALA A 116 16.73 3.96 -3.24
CA ALA A 116 17.22 3.49 -4.53
C ALA A 116 16.15 2.70 -5.31
N TYR A 117 15.36 1.86 -4.63
CA TYR A 117 14.26 1.12 -5.23
C TYR A 117 13.09 2.04 -5.57
N TYR A 118 12.71 2.94 -4.65
CA TYR A 118 11.62 3.89 -4.89
C TYR A 118 11.92 4.78 -6.11
N GLY A 119 13.16 5.27 -6.23
CA GLY A 119 13.58 6.10 -7.36
C GLY A 119 13.50 5.38 -8.72
N VAL A 120 13.55 4.04 -8.77
CA VAL A 120 13.28 3.29 -10.02
C VAL A 120 11.82 3.46 -10.43
N LEU A 121 10.89 3.35 -9.47
CA LEU A 121 9.47 3.53 -9.74
C LEU A 121 9.14 4.99 -10.08
N GLU A 122 9.73 5.96 -9.39
CA GLU A 122 9.54 7.38 -9.70
C GLU A 122 9.93 7.68 -11.15
N ARG A 123 11.13 7.25 -11.58
CA ARG A 123 11.57 7.45 -12.97
C ARG A 123 10.67 6.76 -13.98
N ALA A 124 10.15 5.58 -13.68
CA ALA A 124 9.19 4.89 -14.55
C ALA A 124 7.86 5.67 -14.64
N TYR A 125 7.33 6.11 -13.49
CA TYR A 125 6.11 6.92 -13.44
C TYR A 125 6.25 8.22 -14.25
N GLU A 126 7.37 8.93 -14.08
CA GLU A 126 7.68 10.13 -14.87
C GLU A 126 7.79 9.83 -16.36
N LYS A 127 8.54 8.78 -16.74
CA LYS A 127 8.78 8.41 -18.13
C LYS A 127 7.49 8.07 -18.87
N PHE A 128 6.59 7.33 -18.23
CA PHE A 128 5.34 6.87 -18.84
C PHE A 128 4.15 7.79 -18.58
N GLY A 129 4.34 8.89 -17.83
CA GLY A 129 3.29 9.86 -17.53
C GLY A 129 2.23 9.33 -16.58
N PHE A 130 2.60 8.41 -15.68
CA PHE A 130 1.68 7.83 -14.71
C PHE A 130 1.38 8.79 -13.54
N PRO A 131 0.16 8.74 -12.94
CA PRO A 131 -0.19 9.61 -11.82
C PRO A 131 0.69 9.38 -10.59
N MET A 132 1.55 10.34 -10.28
CA MET A 132 2.50 10.24 -9.17
C MET A 132 1.82 10.11 -7.81
N GLU A 133 0.58 10.60 -7.69
CA GLU A 133 -0.23 10.50 -6.47
C GLU A 133 -0.45 9.04 -6.05
N ILE A 134 -0.53 8.11 -6.99
CA ILE A 134 -0.70 6.68 -6.70
C ILE A 134 0.56 6.13 -6.02
N LEU A 135 1.74 6.49 -6.55
CA LEU A 135 3.03 6.06 -6.01
C LEU A 135 3.31 6.70 -4.63
N GLN A 136 2.98 7.98 -4.47
CA GLN A 136 3.12 8.70 -3.19
C GLN A 136 2.15 8.18 -2.13
N THR A 137 0.91 7.84 -2.53
CA THR A 137 -0.08 7.25 -1.62
C THR A 137 0.39 5.87 -1.12
N ALA A 138 0.94 5.05 -2.03
CA ALA A 138 1.54 3.77 -1.66
C ALA A 138 2.71 3.92 -0.67
N LEU A 139 3.59 4.93 -0.88
CA LEU A 139 4.70 5.23 0.03
C LEU A 139 4.19 5.63 1.42
N LYS A 140 3.21 6.54 1.48
CA LYS A 140 2.61 7.01 2.74
C LYS A 140 1.95 5.88 3.52
N ALA A 141 1.37 4.88 2.84
CA ALA A 141 0.76 3.73 3.50
C ALA A 141 1.78 2.89 4.29
N GLY A 142 3.04 2.83 3.85
CA GLY A 142 4.12 2.12 4.55
C GLY A 142 4.82 2.93 5.65
N GLY A 143 4.64 4.25 5.67
CA GLY A 143 5.31 5.15 6.59
C GLY A 143 4.81 5.04 8.04
N THR A 144 5.70 5.38 8.99
CA THR A 144 5.29 5.60 10.38
C THR A 144 4.68 7.00 10.51
N LEU A 145 3.41 7.05 10.87
CA LEU A 145 2.65 8.26 11.16
C LEU A 145 2.99 8.76 12.59
N PRO A 146 2.69 10.03 12.93
CA PRO A 146 2.99 10.60 14.25
C PRO A 146 2.51 9.72 15.41
N GLY A 147 3.25 9.65 16.53
CA GLY A 147 2.86 8.78 17.65
C GLY A 147 2.98 7.27 17.36
N GLY A 148 3.79 6.91 16.35
CA GLY A 148 4.09 5.52 15.99
C GLY A 148 2.92 4.80 15.30
N TRP A 149 1.91 5.53 14.83
CA TRP A 149 0.77 4.95 14.10
C TRP A 149 1.19 4.50 12.71
N ARG A 150 0.48 3.54 12.13
CA ARG A 150 0.68 3.11 10.74
C ARG A 150 -0.66 3.06 10.02
N THR A 151 -0.66 3.26 8.70
CA THR A 151 -1.86 3.00 7.91
C THR A 151 -2.26 1.54 8.05
N GLY A 152 -3.54 1.29 8.30
CA GLY A 152 -4.10 -0.02 8.63
C GLY A 152 -4.18 -0.32 10.12
N ASP A 153 -3.51 0.46 10.99
CA ASP A 153 -3.62 0.27 12.44
C ASP A 153 -5.09 0.43 12.88
N THR A 154 -5.50 -0.42 13.82
CA THR A 154 -6.75 -0.22 14.54
C THR A 154 -6.55 0.83 15.63
N CYS A 155 -7.40 1.85 15.64
CA CYS A 155 -7.48 2.83 16.72
C CYS A 155 -8.89 2.89 17.30
N PHE A 156 -8.99 3.31 18.55
CA PHE A 156 -10.25 3.52 19.25
C PHE A 156 -10.43 5.01 19.49
N LEU A 157 -11.65 5.51 19.22
CA LEU A 157 -12.04 6.88 19.52
C LEU A 157 -13.14 6.89 20.59
N LEU A 158 -13.09 7.86 21.49
CA LEU A 158 -14.21 8.19 22.37
C LEU A 158 -15.29 8.92 21.56
N THR A 159 -16.40 8.23 21.30
CA THR A 159 -17.56 8.79 20.59
C THR A 159 -18.50 9.51 21.54
N HIS A 160 -18.58 9.08 22.81
CA HIS A 160 -19.39 9.76 23.82
C HIS A 160 -18.72 9.72 25.20
N LYS A 161 -18.01 10.79 25.57
CA LYS A 161 -17.20 10.88 26.81
C LYS A 161 -17.98 10.53 28.07
N LYS A 162 -19.17 11.12 28.28
CA LYS A 162 -20.01 10.90 29.48
C LYS A 162 -20.53 9.46 29.61
N LYS A 163 -20.62 8.72 28.51
CA LYS A 163 -21.14 7.34 28.47
C LYS A 163 -20.01 6.30 28.32
N GLY A 164 -18.75 6.74 28.21
CA GLY A 164 -17.63 5.83 27.93
C GLY A 164 -17.80 5.04 26.63
N LEU A 165 -18.49 5.58 25.62
CA LEU A 165 -18.67 4.87 24.36
C LEU A 165 -17.43 5.04 23.48
N THR A 166 -16.96 3.92 22.94
CA THR A 166 -15.80 3.84 22.06
C THR A 166 -16.15 3.03 20.82
N ASN A 167 -15.75 3.51 19.65
CA ASN A 167 -15.82 2.74 18.41
C ASN A 167 -14.41 2.45 17.88
N GLN A 168 -14.32 1.38 17.09
CA GLN A 168 -13.11 0.97 16.39
C GLN A 168 -13.05 1.64 15.02
N TYR A 169 -11.87 2.13 14.66
CA TYR A 169 -11.58 2.76 13.38
C TYR A 169 -10.25 2.24 12.83
N THR A 170 -10.07 2.33 11.52
CA THR A 170 -8.85 1.98 10.82
C THR A 170 -8.12 3.25 10.40
N VAL A 171 -6.84 3.37 10.75
CA VAL A 171 -5.98 4.48 10.34
C VAL A 171 -5.74 4.41 8.83
N ARG A 172 -5.95 5.51 8.11
CA ARG A 172 -5.72 5.62 6.67
C ARG A 172 -4.51 6.48 6.34
N GLY A 173 -4.26 7.53 7.12
CA GLY A 173 -3.12 8.41 6.89
C GLY A 173 -3.08 9.59 7.85
N TYR A 174 -2.21 10.55 7.55
CA TYR A 174 -2.06 11.80 8.27
C TYR A 174 -1.82 12.94 7.27
N ASP A 175 -2.63 14.01 7.32
CA ASP A 175 -2.60 15.12 6.36
C ASP A 175 -1.64 16.26 6.75
N GLY A 176 -0.84 16.06 7.81
CA GLY A 176 0.02 17.08 8.41
C GLY A 176 -0.62 17.78 9.62
N ARG A 177 -1.92 17.59 9.87
CA ARG A 177 -2.63 18.15 11.02
C ARG A 177 -3.55 17.14 11.71
N TYR A 178 -4.27 16.34 10.93
CA TYR A 178 -5.25 15.35 11.37
C TYR A 178 -4.93 13.97 10.81
N PHE A 179 -5.25 12.95 11.60
CA PHE A 179 -5.35 11.58 11.14
C PHE A 179 -6.63 11.38 10.35
N GLU A 180 -6.49 10.66 9.26
CA GLU A 180 -7.59 10.23 8.40
C GLU A 180 -7.94 8.78 8.77
N LEU A 181 -9.19 8.53 9.11
CA LEU A 181 -9.66 7.25 9.63
C LEU A 181 -10.92 6.80 8.88
N THR A 182 -11.17 5.49 8.85
CA THR A 182 -12.45 4.93 8.41
C THR A 182 -13.08 4.02 9.46
N ASP A 183 -14.40 4.02 9.57
CA ASP A 183 -15.13 3.02 10.36
C ASP A 183 -15.33 1.70 9.58
N ARG A 184 -16.11 0.77 10.15
CA ARG A 184 -16.47 -0.50 9.48
C ARG A 184 -17.31 -0.31 8.21
N ALA A 185 -18.11 0.75 8.14
CA ALA A 185 -18.94 1.09 6.99
C ALA A 185 -18.18 1.94 5.95
N GLN A 186 -16.86 2.09 6.09
CA GLN A 186 -16.00 2.93 5.25
C GLN A 186 -16.34 4.44 5.29
N ASN A 187 -17.06 4.92 6.31
CA ASN A 187 -17.24 6.35 6.50
C ASN A 187 -15.92 7.00 6.91
N PHE A 188 -15.62 8.16 6.33
CA PHE A 188 -14.37 8.86 6.52
C PHE A 188 -14.43 9.86 7.69
N TYR A 189 -13.36 9.91 8.49
CA TYR A 189 -13.23 10.80 9.64
C TYR A 189 -11.85 11.45 9.70
N ARG A 190 -11.82 12.71 10.17
CA ARG A 190 -10.58 13.43 10.50
C ARG A 190 -10.48 13.66 11.99
N VAL A 191 -9.36 13.28 12.58
CA VAL A 191 -9.21 13.24 14.05
C VAL A 191 -7.82 13.72 14.46
N SER A 192 -7.76 14.50 15.54
CA SER A 192 -6.47 14.93 16.10
C SER A 192 -5.75 13.79 16.81
N THR A 193 -4.42 13.86 16.85
CA THR A 193 -3.53 12.85 17.45
C THR A 193 -3.95 12.44 18.87
N GLY A 194 -4.29 13.42 19.73
CA GLY A 194 -4.67 13.18 21.12
C GLY A 194 -6.04 12.52 21.35
N ARG A 195 -6.78 12.18 20.30
CA ARG A 195 -8.09 11.52 20.41
C ARG A 195 -8.05 10.03 20.02
N MET A 196 -6.89 9.53 19.61
CA MET A 196 -6.70 8.16 19.14
C MET A 196 -6.02 7.31 20.22
N PHE A 197 -6.61 6.15 20.50
CA PHE A 197 -6.10 5.22 21.51
C PHE A 197 -5.85 3.84 20.93
N ARG A 198 -4.83 3.15 21.46
CA ARG A 198 -4.42 1.80 21.02
C ARG A 198 -5.38 0.70 21.47
N SER A 199 -6.17 0.95 22.52
CA SER A 199 -7.18 0.03 23.02
C SER A 199 -8.38 0.77 23.59
N ARG A 200 -9.48 0.04 23.80
CA ARG A 200 -10.68 0.55 24.47
C ARG A 200 -10.37 0.96 25.92
N GLU A 201 -9.55 0.18 26.61
CA GLU A 201 -9.15 0.43 28.00
C GLU A 201 -8.36 1.72 28.11
N ALA A 202 -7.40 1.96 27.20
CA ALA A 202 -6.64 3.21 27.14
C ALA A 202 -7.54 4.42 26.88
N ALA A 203 -8.53 4.28 25.98
CA ALA A 203 -9.52 5.32 25.72
C ALA A 203 -10.38 5.63 26.95
N LEU A 204 -10.81 4.61 27.70
CA LEU A 204 -11.60 4.81 28.91
C LEU A 204 -10.78 5.37 30.07
N ALA A 205 -9.51 4.96 30.20
CA ALA A 205 -8.61 5.45 31.23
C ALA A 205 -8.34 6.96 31.08
N SER A 206 -8.28 7.48 29.86
CA SER A 206 -8.09 8.91 29.61
C SER A 206 -9.25 9.78 30.12
N LEU A 207 -10.43 9.21 30.38
CA LEU A 207 -11.55 9.94 31.01
C LEU A 207 -11.32 10.15 32.51
N ARG A 208 -10.58 9.24 33.18
CA ARG A 208 -10.33 9.28 34.62
C ARG A 208 -9.23 10.26 35.01
N GLY A 209 -8.28 10.53 34.11
CA GLY A 209 -7.17 11.45 34.35
C GLY A 209 -7.50 12.95 34.30
N ASN A 210 -8.70 13.34 33.81
CA ASN A 210 -9.14 14.74 33.73
C ASN A 210 -9.98 15.20 34.94
N GLY A 211 -10.02 14.42 36.03
CA GLY A 211 -10.83 14.70 37.22
C GLY A 211 -10.04 15.01 38.49
N GLY A 212 -8.75 15.34 38.40
CA GLY A 212 -7.88 15.55 39.57
C GLY A 212 -7.10 16.86 39.52
N ALA A 213 -7.80 17.99 39.66
CA ALA A 213 -7.25 19.25 40.13
C ALA A 213 -8.38 20.08 40.76
N GLN A 214 -8.08 20.71 41.90
CA GLN A 214 -8.95 21.37 42.90
C GLN A 214 -9.46 20.44 44.02
N ASP A 215 -9.13 20.60 45.29
CA ASP A 215 -8.12 21.40 46.01
C ASP A 215 -7.88 20.64 47.33
N ALA A 216 -6.62 20.57 47.78
CA ALA A 216 -6.27 20.23 49.15
C ALA A 216 -6.01 21.54 49.91
N ASP A 217 -6.62 21.62 51.09
CA ASP A 217 -6.33 22.46 52.25
C ASP A 217 -6.47 23.99 52.16
N CYS A 218 -7.39 24.53 52.98
CA CYS A 218 -7.00 25.20 54.22
C CYS A 218 -8.22 25.42 55.15
N ILE A 219 -8.11 24.84 56.36
CA ILE A 219 -8.65 25.21 57.70
C ILE A 219 -10.12 25.63 57.77
#